data_AF-A0A1Y2PD41-F1
#
_entry.id   AF-A0A1Y2PD41-F1
#
_cell.length_a   1.000
_cell.length_b   1.000
_cell.length_c   1.000
_cell.angle_alpha   90.00
_cell.angle_beta   90.00
_cell.angle_gamma   90.00
#
_symmetry.space_group_name_H-M   'P 1'
#
loop_
_entity.id
_entity.type
_entity.pdbx_description
1 polymer ?
#
loop_
_entity_poly.entity_id
_entity_poly.type
_entity_poly.pdbx_seq_one_letter_code
_entity_poly.pdbx_strand_id
1 'polypeptide(L)'
;MIEVTQFHNLSHICISLIGAVLLLAIYYNIRKRFSAVLEEGNSIKRVDRGLLYFSFGMLVWVVSGTWAFIVNYFSFQGTLLNQIVVNILSTINNLFWLLALYYVYDAPKFIYRNEKNARIIAIIIVAVAAITLVLSSILGNKVIAGVKIMSIPDVLLTTFLCFLMGVSFYRTFMHRDLKLVAFISIIAISLLFISQLSDVFVGLDNDFINQLIRIVAKTSLVSIFLVLATSWVIQLASMPKPNEMKISFLDWSLIKLSIPSKGIINEKIDFGSKTTQYKNLLNFAYRRKYMDAEQQSIVVNSGGEIKSQTYLTRIIDNINSILSLEKENKLERKDLITFIGESKYRLRVLPKHIVIDKALLEEFLS
;
A
#
# COMPACT_ATOMS: atom_id res chain seq x y z
N MET A 1 -17.90 -8.13 -35.89
CA MET A 1 -18.01 -8.03 -34.42
C MET A 1 -17.18 -9.08 -33.69
N ILE A 2 -17.16 -10.35 -34.14
CA ILE A 2 -16.32 -11.42 -33.53
C ILE A 2 -14.83 -11.05 -33.45
N GLU A 3 -14.25 -10.51 -34.52
CA GLU A 3 -12.82 -10.13 -34.56
C GLU A 3 -12.48 -9.04 -33.53
N VAL A 4 -13.38 -8.09 -33.30
CA VAL A 4 -13.21 -7.02 -32.30
C VAL A 4 -13.21 -7.60 -30.90
N THR A 5 -14.15 -8.49 -30.59
CA THR A 5 -14.22 -9.16 -29.28
C THR A 5 -13.03 -10.08 -29.04
N GLN A 6 -12.55 -10.77 -30.08
CA GLN A 6 -11.33 -11.60 -30.01
C GLN A 6 -10.09 -10.73 -29.78
N PHE A 7 -9.95 -9.62 -30.51
CA PHE A 7 -8.88 -8.66 -30.30
C PHE A 7 -8.92 -8.10 -28.88
N HIS A 8 -10.11 -7.74 -28.38
CA HIS A 8 -10.29 -7.26 -27.01
C HIS A 8 -9.82 -8.29 -25.99
N ASN A 9 -10.31 -9.53 -26.08
CA ASN A 9 -9.97 -10.61 -25.15
C ASN A 9 -8.47 -10.92 -25.18
N LEU A 10 -7.87 -11.00 -26.37
CA LEU A 10 -6.44 -11.30 -26.50
C LEU A 10 -5.58 -10.16 -25.96
N SER A 11 -5.93 -8.91 -26.28
CA SER A 11 -5.25 -7.72 -25.74
C SER A 11 -5.35 -7.71 -24.21
N HIS A 12 -6.54 -7.96 -23.68
CA HIS A 12 -6.81 -8.02 -22.24
C HIS A 12 -5.95 -9.08 -21.54
N ILE A 13 -5.84 -10.28 -22.11
CA ILE A 13 -4.98 -11.37 -21.59
C ILE A 13 -3.52 -10.92 -21.57
N CYS A 14 -3.01 -10.44 -22.71
CA CYS A 14 -1.60 -10.08 -22.85
C CYS A 14 -1.21 -8.93 -21.91
N ILE A 15 -2.00 -7.86 -21.85
CA ILE A 15 -1.75 -6.70 -20.97
C ILE A 15 -1.72 -7.14 -19.50
N SER A 16 -2.72 -7.93 -19.09
CA SER A 16 -2.84 -8.37 -17.69
C SER A 16 -1.71 -9.34 -17.31
N LEU A 17 -1.31 -10.23 -18.23
CA LEU A 17 -0.22 -11.19 -18.00
C LEU A 17 1.12 -10.48 -17.85
N ILE A 18 1.45 -9.57 -18.79
CA ILE A 18 2.68 -8.78 -18.72
C ILE A 18 2.72 -7.97 -17.42
N GLY A 19 1.62 -7.28 -17.10
CA GLY A 19 1.50 -6.52 -15.85
C GLY A 19 1.72 -7.40 -14.61
N ALA A 20 1.05 -8.55 -14.55
CA ALA A 20 1.17 -9.47 -13.42
C ALA A 20 2.60 -9.98 -13.21
N VAL A 21 3.25 -10.42 -14.30
CA VAL A 21 4.63 -10.93 -14.29
C VAL A 21 5.61 -9.84 -13.87
N LEU A 22 5.47 -8.61 -14.38
CA LEU A 22 6.34 -7.49 -13.99
C LEU A 22 6.20 -7.16 -12.51
N LEU A 23 4.98 -7.11 -11.97
CA LEU A 23 4.77 -6.88 -10.54
C LEU A 23 5.36 -8.02 -9.69
N LEU A 24 5.21 -9.28 -10.11
CA LEU A 24 5.82 -10.43 -9.45
C LEU A 24 7.35 -10.37 -9.47
N ALA A 25 7.93 -9.96 -10.59
CA ALA A 25 9.38 -9.79 -10.71
C ALA A 25 9.90 -8.70 -9.77
N ILE A 26 9.20 -7.56 -9.68
CA ILE A 26 9.53 -6.49 -8.72
C ILE A 26 9.37 -6.99 -7.28
N TYR A 27 8.29 -7.73 -6.97
CA TYR A 27 8.08 -8.33 -5.66
C TYR A 27 9.25 -9.23 -5.25
N TYR A 28 9.66 -10.14 -6.14
CA TYR A 28 10.77 -11.06 -5.88
C TYR A 28 12.08 -10.31 -5.69
N ASN A 29 12.34 -9.29 -6.51
CA ASN A 29 13.52 -8.43 -6.39
C ASN A 29 13.55 -7.70 -5.03
N ILE A 30 12.43 -7.10 -4.63
CA ILE A 30 12.30 -6.41 -3.34
C ILE A 30 12.62 -7.37 -2.19
N ARG A 31 12.00 -8.57 -2.21
CA ARG A 31 12.17 -9.56 -1.16
C ARG A 31 13.62 -10.06 -1.06
N LYS A 32 14.28 -10.26 -2.20
CA LYS A 32 15.70 -10.70 -2.24
C LYS A 32 16.66 -9.59 -1.80
N ARG A 33 16.45 -8.36 -2.27
CA ARG A 33 17.39 -7.24 -2.06
C ARG A 33 17.23 -6.55 -0.70
N PHE A 34 16.01 -6.51 -0.18
CA PHE A 34 15.67 -5.79 1.06
C PHE A 34 15.22 -6.72 2.19
N SER A 35 15.55 -8.02 2.14
CA SER A 35 15.16 -9.01 3.15
C SER A 35 15.47 -8.53 4.58
N ALA A 36 16.69 -8.06 4.83
CA ALA A 36 17.10 -7.56 6.15
C ALA A 36 16.25 -6.37 6.63
N VAL A 37 15.89 -5.44 5.72
CA VAL A 37 15.04 -4.29 6.05
C VAL A 37 13.59 -4.72 6.30
N LEU A 38 13.10 -5.72 5.57
CA LEU A 38 11.75 -6.27 5.68
C LEU A 38 11.57 -7.18 6.90
N GLU A 39 12.66 -7.79 7.39
CA GLU A 39 12.69 -8.64 8.59
C GLU A 39 12.80 -7.81 9.88
N GLU A 40 13.49 -6.66 9.84
CA GLU A 40 13.52 -5.71 10.96
C GLU A 40 12.20 -4.96 11.17
N GLY A 41 11.37 -4.84 10.13
CA GLY A 41 10.05 -4.21 10.20
C GLY A 41 8.94 -5.20 10.55
N ASN A 42 7.92 -4.75 11.29
CA ASN A 42 6.74 -5.59 11.57
C ASN A 42 6.11 -6.18 10.30
N SER A 43 5.72 -7.46 10.39
CA SER A 43 5.03 -8.24 9.35
C SER A 43 3.80 -7.53 8.75
N ILE A 44 3.19 -6.61 9.50
CA ILE A 44 1.98 -5.86 9.17
C ILE A 44 2.26 -4.68 8.21
N LYS A 45 3.51 -4.19 8.10
CA LYS A 45 3.89 -3.06 7.22
C LYS A 45 4.49 -3.49 5.88
N ARG A 46 4.33 -4.77 5.52
CA ARG A 46 4.99 -5.42 4.39
C ARG A 46 4.38 -5.01 3.05
N VAL A 47 4.92 -3.93 2.50
CA VAL A 47 4.62 -3.37 1.18
C VAL A 47 4.72 -4.41 0.06
N ASP A 48 5.63 -5.38 0.22
CA ASP A 48 5.80 -6.52 -0.67
C ASP A 48 4.52 -7.37 -0.78
N ARG A 49 3.76 -7.56 0.31
CA ARG A 49 2.50 -8.31 0.26
C ARG A 49 1.43 -7.60 -0.55
N GLY A 50 1.35 -6.27 -0.48
CA GLY A 50 0.43 -5.48 -1.30
C GLY A 50 0.70 -5.68 -2.80
N LEU A 51 1.97 -5.67 -3.19
CA LEU A 51 2.38 -5.90 -4.59
C LEU A 51 1.99 -7.31 -5.08
N LEU A 52 2.15 -8.31 -4.23
CA LEU A 52 1.77 -9.68 -4.50
C LEU A 52 0.25 -9.82 -4.71
N TYR A 53 -0.57 -9.17 -3.88
CA TYR A 53 -2.03 -9.18 -4.08
C TYR A 53 -2.46 -8.44 -5.35
N PHE A 54 -1.82 -7.32 -5.70
CA PHE A 54 -2.07 -6.65 -7.00
C PHE A 54 -1.72 -7.54 -8.19
N SER A 55 -0.60 -8.28 -8.12
CA SER A 55 -0.23 -9.23 -9.16
C SER A 55 -1.25 -10.38 -9.28
N PHE A 56 -1.71 -10.94 -8.15
CA PHE A 56 -2.75 -11.97 -8.18
C PHE A 56 -4.08 -11.45 -8.71
N GLY A 57 -4.49 -10.22 -8.40
CA GLY A 57 -5.65 -9.58 -9.04
C GLY A 57 -5.52 -9.54 -10.56
N MET A 58 -4.35 -9.17 -11.08
CA MET A 58 -4.09 -9.18 -12.52
C MET A 58 -4.04 -10.59 -13.13
N LEU A 59 -3.60 -11.61 -12.39
CA LEU A 59 -3.71 -13.00 -12.84
C LEU A 59 -5.17 -13.46 -12.94
N VAL A 60 -6.06 -12.98 -12.05
CA VAL A 60 -7.50 -13.24 -12.20
C VAL A 60 -8.04 -12.61 -13.49
N TRP A 61 -7.55 -11.44 -13.90
CA TRP A 61 -7.88 -10.88 -15.21
C TRP A 61 -7.39 -11.74 -16.38
N VAL A 62 -6.21 -12.35 -16.30
CA VAL A 62 -5.75 -13.32 -17.31
C VAL A 62 -6.70 -14.51 -17.41
N VAL A 63 -7.09 -15.08 -16.26
CA VAL A 63 -8.04 -16.22 -16.21
C VAL A 63 -9.41 -15.81 -16.76
N SER A 64 -9.91 -14.64 -16.37
CA SER A 64 -11.18 -14.08 -16.85
C SER A 64 -11.16 -13.80 -18.36
N GLY A 65 -10.06 -13.26 -18.89
CA GLY A 65 -9.90 -13.04 -20.33
C GLY A 65 -9.83 -14.35 -21.12
N THR A 66 -9.11 -15.34 -20.59
CA THR A 66 -9.01 -16.68 -21.20
C THR A 66 -10.38 -17.37 -21.21
N TRP A 67 -11.13 -17.27 -20.11
CA TRP A 67 -12.49 -17.77 -20.02
C TRP A 67 -13.41 -17.10 -21.06
N ALA A 68 -13.39 -15.77 -21.14
CA ALA A 68 -14.16 -15.03 -22.14
C ALA A 68 -13.80 -15.42 -23.58
N PHE A 69 -12.52 -15.69 -23.86
CA PHE A 69 -12.07 -16.18 -25.16
C PHE A 69 -12.64 -17.57 -25.49
N ILE A 70 -12.55 -18.51 -24.54
CA ILE A 70 -13.10 -19.88 -24.67
C ILE A 70 -14.62 -19.82 -24.89
N VAL A 71 -15.34 -19.03 -24.09
CA VAL A 71 -16.80 -18.89 -24.19
C VAL A 71 -17.22 -18.32 -25.55
N ASN A 72 -16.47 -17.36 -26.09
CA ASN A 72 -16.71 -16.80 -27.41
C ASN A 72 -16.40 -17.81 -28.52
N TYR A 73 -15.36 -18.63 -28.36
CA TYR A 73 -15.00 -19.65 -29.35
C TYR A 73 -16.04 -20.78 -29.41
N PHE A 74 -16.50 -21.26 -28.26
CA PHE A 74 -17.49 -22.34 -28.16
C PHE A 74 -18.96 -21.86 -28.14
N SER A 75 -19.20 -20.55 -28.25
CA SER A 75 -20.53 -19.93 -28.32
C SER A 75 -21.47 -20.24 -27.13
N PHE A 76 -20.93 -20.42 -25.92
CA PHE A 76 -21.72 -20.68 -24.70
C PHE A 76 -22.07 -19.43 -23.88
N GLN A 77 -22.11 -18.25 -24.52
CA GLN A 77 -22.28 -16.94 -23.88
C GLN A 77 -23.51 -16.84 -22.95
N GLY A 78 -24.61 -17.49 -23.31
CA GLY A 78 -25.87 -17.46 -22.55
C GLY A 78 -26.02 -18.54 -21.47
N THR A 79 -25.01 -19.38 -21.24
CA THR A 79 -25.12 -20.47 -20.27
C THR A 79 -25.03 -19.98 -18.83
N LEU A 80 -25.79 -20.62 -17.94
CA LEU A 80 -25.69 -20.41 -16.49
C LEU A 80 -24.24 -20.61 -16.00
N LEU A 81 -23.53 -21.58 -16.59
CA LEU A 81 -22.15 -21.88 -16.27
C LEU A 81 -21.21 -20.70 -16.58
N ASN A 82 -21.37 -20.02 -17.72
CA ASN A 82 -20.62 -18.81 -18.02
C ASN A 82 -20.85 -17.72 -16.96
N GLN A 83 -22.11 -17.50 -16.58
CA GLN A 83 -22.48 -16.47 -15.60
C GLN A 83 -21.87 -16.74 -14.21
N ILE A 84 -21.94 -18.00 -13.75
CA ILE A 84 -21.35 -18.40 -12.47
C ILE A 84 -19.85 -18.15 -12.45
N VAL A 85 -19.13 -18.56 -13.50
CA VAL A 85 -17.68 -18.42 -13.59
C VAL A 85 -17.27 -16.94 -13.62
N VAL A 86 -17.95 -16.11 -14.41
CA VAL A 86 -17.67 -14.66 -14.48
C VAL A 86 -17.86 -13.98 -13.13
N ASN A 87 -18.95 -14.30 -12.42
CA ASN A 87 -19.24 -13.71 -11.10
C ASN A 87 -18.22 -14.15 -10.04
N ILE A 88 -17.82 -15.43 -10.04
CA ILE A 88 -16.78 -15.93 -9.12
C ILE A 88 -15.45 -15.23 -9.40
N LEU A 89 -15.04 -15.12 -10.67
CA LEU A 89 -13.78 -14.45 -11.03
C LEU A 89 -13.80 -12.96 -10.68
N SER A 90 -14.92 -12.25 -10.90
CA SER A 90 -15.08 -10.84 -10.49
C SER A 90 -14.93 -10.69 -8.97
N THR A 91 -15.53 -11.61 -8.21
CA THR A 91 -15.45 -11.62 -6.73
C THR A 91 -14.03 -11.85 -6.23
N ILE A 92 -13.35 -12.86 -6.76
CA ILE A 92 -11.96 -13.18 -6.38
C ILE A 92 -11.05 -12.00 -6.73
N ASN A 93 -11.26 -11.39 -7.90
CA ASN A 93 -10.55 -10.18 -8.31
C ASN A 93 -10.74 -9.04 -7.28
N ASN A 94 -11.99 -8.72 -6.96
CA ASN A 94 -12.36 -7.68 -5.98
C ASN A 94 -11.78 -7.94 -4.59
N LEU A 95 -11.71 -9.20 -4.16
CA LEU A 95 -11.04 -9.61 -2.92
C LEU A 95 -9.53 -9.30 -2.96
N PHE A 96 -8.84 -9.63 -4.06
CA PHE A 96 -7.41 -9.32 -4.20
C PHE A 96 -7.14 -7.81 -4.19
N TRP A 97 -7.98 -7.00 -4.85
CA TRP A 97 -7.88 -5.54 -4.80
C TRP A 97 -8.01 -5.01 -3.37
N LEU A 98 -8.99 -5.51 -2.61
CA LEU A 98 -9.17 -5.12 -1.20
C LEU A 98 -7.97 -5.52 -0.35
N LEU A 99 -7.50 -6.76 -0.49
CA LEU A 99 -6.34 -7.27 0.24
C LEU A 99 -5.10 -6.45 -0.07
N ALA A 100 -4.91 -6.03 -1.33
CA ALA A 100 -3.81 -5.15 -1.69
C ALA A 100 -3.92 -3.77 -1.00
N LEU A 101 -5.11 -3.17 -0.97
CA LEU A 101 -5.36 -1.88 -0.31
C LEU A 101 -5.11 -1.92 1.20
N TYR A 102 -5.30 -3.05 1.87
CA TYR A 102 -4.96 -3.22 3.29
C TYR A 102 -3.47 -2.90 3.57
N TYR A 103 -2.58 -3.15 2.60
CA TYR A 103 -1.14 -2.88 2.73
C TYR A 103 -0.72 -1.50 2.21
N VAL A 104 -1.61 -0.72 1.58
CA VAL A 104 -1.29 0.63 1.09
C VAL A 104 -1.31 1.62 2.26
N TYR A 105 -0.19 2.31 2.49
CA TYR A 105 -0.01 3.19 3.65
C TYR A 105 -1.05 4.30 3.76
N ASP A 106 -1.39 4.93 2.64
CA ASP A 106 -2.28 6.08 2.58
C ASP A 106 -3.74 5.70 2.28
N ALA A 107 -4.08 4.41 2.40
CA ALA A 107 -5.46 3.94 2.31
C ALA A 107 -6.34 4.53 3.43
N PRO A 108 -7.67 4.63 3.24
CA PRO A 108 -8.58 5.12 4.27
C PRO A 108 -8.37 4.41 5.61
N LYS A 109 -8.38 5.18 6.72
CA LYS A 109 -8.07 4.70 8.07
C LYS A 109 -8.91 3.50 8.54
N PHE A 110 -10.09 3.29 7.95
CA PHE A 110 -10.96 2.16 8.28
C PHE A 110 -10.52 0.84 7.61
N ILE A 111 -9.77 0.88 6.51
CA ILE A 111 -9.17 -0.30 5.86
C ILE A 111 -7.74 -0.49 6.35
N TYR A 112 -7.02 0.63 6.43
CA TYR A 112 -5.61 0.62 6.79
C TYR A 112 -5.40 0.14 8.22
N ARG A 113 -4.62 -0.95 8.38
CA ARG A 113 -4.22 -1.50 9.69
C ARG A 113 -5.38 -1.83 10.63
N ASN A 114 -6.56 -2.09 10.10
CA ASN A 114 -7.71 -2.52 10.88
C ASN A 114 -8.18 -3.90 10.42
N GLU A 115 -7.62 -4.94 11.03
CA GLU A 115 -7.92 -6.33 10.67
C GLU A 115 -9.40 -6.68 10.81
N LYS A 116 -10.08 -6.11 11.83
CA LYS A 116 -11.50 -6.33 12.06
C LYS A 116 -12.32 -5.77 10.89
N ASN A 117 -12.06 -4.53 10.51
CA ASN A 117 -12.78 -3.88 9.42
C ASN A 117 -12.44 -4.49 8.04
N ALA A 118 -11.16 -4.82 7.79
CA ALA A 118 -10.78 -5.48 6.55
C ALA A 118 -11.45 -6.85 6.41
N ARG A 119 -11.55 -7.62 7.50
CA ARG A 119 -12.31 -8.88 7.52
C ARG A 119 -13.79 -8.66 7.28
N ILE A 120 -14.40 -7.63 7.88
CA ILE A 120 -15.81 -7.29 7.64
C ILE A 120 -16.03 -6.94 6.15
N ILE A 121 -15.16 -6.13 5.54
CA ILE A 121 -15.29 -5.78 4.12
C ILE A 121 -15.09 -7.01 3.22
N ALA A 122 -14.15 -7.91 3.55
CA ALA A 122 -13.99 -9.17 2.84
C ALA A 122 -15.25 -10.06 2.94
N ILE A 123 -15.89 -10.13 4.12
CA ILE A 123 -17.16 -10.83 4.31
C ILE A 123 -18.26 -10.17 3.47
N ILE A 124 -18.32 -8.84 3.42
CA ILE A 124 -19.28 -8.11 2.58
C ILE A 124 -19.05 -8.44 1.10
N ILE A 125 -17.81 -8.52 0.61
CA ILE A 125 -17.51 -8.91 -0.78
C ILE A 125 -18.08 -10.31 -1.07
N VAL A 126 -17.81 -11.27 -0.19
CA VAL A 126 -18.29 -12.65 -0.35
C VAL A 126 -19.82 -12.71 -0.28
N ALA A 127 -20.45 -11.93 0.61
CA ALA A 127 -21.89 -11.84 0.73
C ALA A 127 -22.54 -11.23 -0.52
N VAL A 128 -21.97 -10.14 -1.05
CA VAL A 128 -22.43 -9.51 -2.30
C VAL A 128 -22.31 -10.50 -3.45
N ALA A 129 -21.18 -11.23 -3.55
CA ALA A 129 -21.00 -12.26 -4.56
C ALA A 129 -22.03 -13.40 -4.47
N ALA A 130 -22.31 -13.87 -3.25
CA ALA A 130 -23.33 -14.89 -3.01
C ALA A 130 -24.72 -14.38 -3.42
N ILE A 131 -25.04 -13.13 -3.10
CA ILE A 131 -26.29 -12.47 -3.53
C ILE A 131 -26.35 -12.38 -5.06
N THR A 132 -25.25 -11.99 -5.73
CA THR A 132 -25.18 -11.95 -7.21
C THR A 132 -25.44 -13.33 -7.81
N LEU A 133 -24.85 -14.39 -7.25
CA LEU A 133 -25.07 -15.77 -7.71
C LEU A 133 -26.52 -16.23 -7.51
N VAL A 134 -27.11 -15.95 -6.34
CA VAL A 134 -28.52 -16.27 -6.04
C VAL A 134 -29.46 -15.52 -6.99
N LEU A 135 -29.24 -14.22 -7.19
CA LEU A 135 -30.01 -13.41 -8.12
C LEU A 135 -29.87 -13.92 -9.55
N SER A 136 -28.66 -14.28 -9.99
CA SER A 136 -28.41 -14.86 -11.31
C SER A 136 -29.15 -16.18 -11.51
N SER A 137 -29.26 -17.01 -10.48
CA SER A 137 -29.96 -18.31 -10.54
C SER A 137 -31.48 -18.17 -10.53
N ILE A 138 -32.04 -17.15 -9.86
CA ILE A 138 -33.50 -16.98 -9.72
C ILE A 138 -34.08 -16.13 -10.86
N LEU A 139 -33.41 -15.03 -11.22
CA LEU A 139 -33.94 -14.04 -12.17
C LEU A 139 -33.50 -14.33 -13.60
N GLY A 140 -32.46 -15.13 -13.82
CA GLY A 140 -31.86 -15.32 -15.14
C GLY A 140 -31.43 -13.98 -15.76
N ASN A 141 -31.50 -13.88 -17.10
CA ASN A 141 -31.06 -12.68 -17.85
C ASN A 141 -32.18 -11.65 -18.03
N LYS A 142 -33.03 -11.43 -17.02
CA LYS A 142 -34.18 -10.51 -17.12
C LYS A 142 -33.71 -9.05 -17.11
N VAL A 143 -34.01 -8.34 -18.19
CA VAL A 143 -33.82 -6.88 -18.33
C VAL A 143 -35.14 -6.20 -17.96
N ILE A 144 -35.12 -5.34 -16.95
CA ILE A 144 -36.29 -4.52 -16.58
C ILE A 144 -35.91 -3.06 -16.76
N ALA A 145 -36.71 -2.30 -17.51
CA ALA A 145 -36.47 -0.87 -17.80
C ALA A 145 -35.06 -0.55 -18.35
N GLY A 146 -34.49 -1.43 -19.17
CA GLY A 146 -33.15 -1.25 -19.75
C GLY A 146 -31.99 -1.49 -18.77
N VAL A 147 -32.28 -2.03 -17.59
CA VAL A 147 -31.29 -2.36 -16.54
C VAL A 147 -31.18 -3.87 -16.37
N LYS A 148 -29.95 -4.39 -16.41
CA LYS A 148 -29.64 -5.78 -16.05
C LYS A 148 -29.53 -5.88 -14.52
N ILE A 149 -30.63 -6.30 -13.87
CA ILE A 149 -30.73 -6.36 -12.40
C ILE A 149 -29.64 -7.24 -11.78
N MET A 150 -29.27 -8.31 -12.47
CA MET A 150 -28.22 -9.24 -12.03
C MET A 150 -26.84 -8.60 -11.87
N SER A 151 -26.55 -7.54 -12.64
CA SER A 151 -25.24 -6.87 -12.63
C SER A 151 -25.14 -5.76 -11.57
N ILE A 152 -26.26 -5.39 -10.93
CA ILE A 152 -26.31 -4.29 -9.95
C ILE A 152 -25.39 -4.52 -8.75
N PRO A 153 -25.39 -5.70 -8.09
CA PRO A 153 -24.57 -5.89 -6.90
C PRO A 153 -23.07 -5.84 -7.21
N ASP A 154 -22.65 -6.36 -8.36
CA ASP A 154 -21.24 -6.33 -8.79
C ASP A 154 -20.77 -4.90 -9.14
N VAL A 155 -21.63 -4.11 -9.80
CA VAL A 155 -21.32 -2.70 -10.05
C VAL A 155 -21.27 -1.90 -8.76
N LEU A 156 -22.17 -2.14 -7.80
CA LEU A 156 -22.11 -1.48 -6.49
C LEU A 156 -20.78 -1.79 -5.79
N LEU A 157 -20.36 -3.05 -5.78
CA LEU A 157 -19.10 -3.45 -5.18
C LEU A 157 -17.89 -2.85 -5.90
N THR A 158 -17.91 -2.86 -7.24
CA THR A 158 -16.85 -2.27 -8.06
C THR A 158 -16.78 -0.76 -7.88
N THR A 159 -17.92 -0.08 -7.76
CA THR A 159 -18.02 1.36 -7.45
C THR A 159 -17.35 1.65 -6.11
N PHE A 160 -17.66 0.85 -5.09
CA PHE A 160 -17.06 0.99 -3.78
C PHE A 160 -15.53 0.80 -3.85
N LEU A 161 -15.04 -0.23 -4.53
CA LEU A 161 -13.61 -0.47 -4.70
C LEU A 161 -12.91 0.63 -5.51
N CYS A 162 -13.51 1.10 -6.61
CA CYS A 162 -13.01 2.22 -7.39
C CYS A 162 -12.84 3.47 -6.53
N PHE A 163 -13.84 3.80 -5.71
CA PHE A 163 -13.75 4.92 -4.79
C PHE A 163 -12.59 4.76 -3.80
N LEU A 164 -12.46 3.59 -3.19
CA LEU A 164 -11.36 3.30 -2.26
C LEU A 164 -9.99 3.40 -2.93
N MET A 165 -9.83 2.80 -4.11
CA MET A 165 -8.60 2.86 -4.90
C MET A 165 -8.27 4.30 -5.29
N GLY A 166 -9.26 5.06 -5.75
CA GLY A 166 -9.10 6.46 -6.16
C GLY A 166 -8.56 7.32 -5.03
N VAL A 167 -9.19 7.24 -3.85
CA VAL A 167 -8.72 7.97 -2.66
C VAL A 167 -7.33 7.49 -2.23
N SER A 168 -7.10 6.18 -2.21
CA SER A 168 -5.83 5.60 -1.74
C SER A 168 -4.66 5.97 -2.64
N PHE A 169 -4.80 5.81 -3.96
CA PHE A 169 -3.73 6.11 -4.92
C PHE A 169 -3.47 7.60 -5.03
N TYR A 170 -4.53 8.42 -5.08
CA TYR A 170 -4.36 9.86 -5.08
C TYR A 170 -3.55 10.33 -3.87
N ARG A 171 -3.93 9.92 -2.66
CA ARG A 171 -3.19 10.27 -1.43
C ARG A 171 -1.77 9.73 -1.44
N THR A 172 -1.59 8.47 -1.87
CA THR A 172 -0.27 7.84 -1.92
C THR A 172 0.67 8.60 -2.86
N PHE A 173 0.22 8.96 -4.06
CA PHE A 173 1.06 9.66 -5.03
C PHE A 173 1.28 11.13 -4.66
N MET A 174 0.26 11.81 -4.11
CA MET A 174 0.42 13.19 -3.61
C MET A 174 1.42 13.27 -2.45
N HIS A 175 1.36 12.32 -1.51
CA HIS A 175 2.30 12.26 -0.39
C HIS A 175 3.74 11.98 -0.83
N ARG A 176 3.93 11.34 -1.99
CA ARG A 176 5.23 11.03 -2.58
C ARG A 176 5.68 12.03 -3.65
N ASP A 177 5.05 13.21 -3.68
CA ASP A 177 5.30 14.28 -4.64
C ASP A 177 5.13 13.88 -6.14
N LEU A 178 4.50 12.73 -6.43
CA LEU A 178 4.15 12.26 -7.78
C LEU A 178 2.79 12.82 -8.23
N LYS A 179 2.65 14.15 -8.24
CA LYS A 179 1.36 14.84 -8.47
C LYS A 179 0.69 14.47 -9.78
N LEU A 180 1.45 14.42 -10.88
CA LEU A 180 0.93 14.09 -12.20
C LEU A 180 0.34 12.67 -12.22
N VAL A 181 1.05 11.70 -11.62
CA VAL A 181 0.58 10.32 -11.49
C VAL A 181 -0.68 10.24 -10.62
N ALA A 182 -0.78 11.06 -9.58
CA ALA A 182 -1.98 11.13 -8.74
C ALA A 182 -3.22 11.51 -9.57
N PHE A 183 -3.13 12.51 -10.43
CA PHE A 183 -4.23 12.91 -11.31
C PHE A 183 -4.56 11.84 -12.36
N ILE A 184 -3.54 11.25 -13.00
CA ILE A 184 -3.73 10.14 -13.94
C ILE A 184 -4.45 8.98 -13.26
N SER A 185 -4.13 8.69 -11.99
CA SER A 185 -4.76 7.59 -11.26
C SER A 185 -6.26 7.77 -11.07
N ILE A 186 -6.72 9.00 -10.82
CA ILE A 186 -8.15 9.31 -10.73
C ILE A 186 -8.81 9.12 -12.09
N ILE A 187 -8.19 9.61 -13.17
CA ILE A 187 -8.74 9.49 -14.52
C ILE A 187 -8.88 8.02 -14.92
N ALA A 188 -7.83 7.22 -14.71
CA ALA A 188 -7.84 5.79 -15.04
C ALA A 188 -8.92 5.02 -14.27
N ILE A 189 -9.08 5.31 -12.97
CA ILE A 189 -10.10 4.68 -12.12
C ILE A 189 -11.51 5.13 -12.53
N SER A 190 -11.70 6.39 -12.91
CA SER A 190 -12.97 6.89 -13.44
C SER A 190 -13.33 6.21 -14.77
N LEU A 191 -12.36 6.01 -15.67
CA LEU A 191 -12.58 5.25 -16.91
C LEU A 191 -12.96 3.79 -16.62
N LEU A 192 -12.30 3.17 -15.64
CA LEU A 192 -12.65 1.82 -15.19
C LEU A 192 -14.09 1.77 -14.66
N PHE A 193 -14.50 2.77 -13.88
CA PHE A 193 -15.87 2.86 -13.38
C PHE A 193 -16.90 3.07 -14.51
N ILE A 194 -16.66 4.01 -15.44
CA ILE A 194 -17.54 4.27 -16.59
C ILE A 194 -17.72 3.01 -17.43
N SER A 195 -16.63 2.27 -17.66
CA SER A 195 -16.68 1.00 -18.36
C SER A 195 -17.62 0.01 -17.69
N GLN A 196 -17.69 -0.05 -16.36
CA GLN A 196 -18.53 -1.03 -15.65
C GLN A 196 -20.01 -0.63 -15.65
N LEU A 197 -20.33 0.66 -15.77
CA LEU A 197 -21.72 1.10 -15.93
C LEU A 197 -22.35 0.57 -17.22
N SER A 198 -21.55 0.36 -18.27
CA SER A 198 -22.03 -0.25 -19.52
C SER A 198 -22.56 -1.68 -19.34
N ASP A 199 -22.11 -2.42 -18.31
CA ASP A 199 -22.59 -3.78 -18.04
C ASP A 199 -23.99 -3.81 -17.39
N VAL A 200 -24.45 -2.68 -16.86
CA VAL A 200 -25.76 -2.56 -16.19
C VAL A 200 -26.79 -1.89 -17.09
N PHE A 201 -26.39 -0.81 -17.78
CA PHE A 201 -27.29 0.00 -18.59
C PHE A 201 -27.22 -0.37 -20.07
N VAL A 202 -28.29 -1.00 -20.58
CA VAL A 202 -28.40 -1.41 -22.00
C VAL A 202 -28.36 -0.20 -22.96
N GLY A 203 -28.75 0.99 -22.49
CA GLY A 203 -28.69 2.23 -23.28
C GLY A 203 -27.28 2.76 -23.53
N LEU A 204 -26.26 2.24 -22.86
CA LEU A 204 -24.84 2.60 -23.04
C LEU A 204 -24.07 1.54 -23.86
N ASP A 205 -24.76 0.56 -24.45
CA ASP A 205 -24.17 -0.65 -25.03
C ASP A 205 -23.59 -0.42 -26.44
N ASN A 206 -22.63 0.50 -26.57
CA ASN A 206 -21.74 0.51 -27.73
C ASN A 206 -20.56 -0.42 -27.44
N ASP A 207 -20.69 -1.67 -27.90
CA ASP A 207 -19.75 -2.76 -27.61
C ASP A 207 -18.29 -2.40 -27.94
N PHE A 208 -18.05 -1.72 -29.08
CA PHE A 208 -16.69 -1.28 -29.46
C PHE A 208 -16.13 -0.22 -28.50
N ILE A 209 -16.88 0.85 -28.24
CA ILE A 209 -16.41 1.95 -27.37
C ILE A 209 -16.16 1.44 -25.96
N ASN A 210 -17.05 0.59 -25.44
CA ASN A 210 -16.93 0.02 -24.10
C ASN A 210 -15.71 -0.89 -23.99
N GLN A 211 -15.47 -1.75 -24.99
CA GLN A 211 -14.28 -2.60 -25.06
C GLN A 211 -12.99 -1.77 -25.16
N LEU A 212 -13.01 -0.65 -25.90
CA LEU A 212 -11.87 0.27 -26.01
C LEU A 212 -11.58 0.95 -24.67
N ILE A 213 -12.60 1.51 -24.01
CA ILE A 213 -12.46 2.14 -22.69
C ILE A 213 -11.92 1.12 -21.67
N ARG A 214 -12.37 -0.14 -21.71
CA ARG A 214 -11.85 -1.22 -20.85
C ARG A 214 -10.36 -1.45 -21.03
N ILE A 215 -9.89 -1.53 -22.28
CA ILE A 215 -8.47 -1.72 -22.57
C ILE A 215 -7.67 -0.53 -22.04
N VAL A 216 -8.09 0.69 -22.37
CA VAL A 216 -7.41 1.93 -21.94
C VAL A 216 -7.36 2.04 -20.42
N ALA A 217 -8.45 1.73 -19.73
CA ALA A 217 -8.51 1.78 -18.27
C ALA A 217 -7.55 0.75 -17.64
N LYS A 218 -7.55 -0.50 -18.14
CA LYS A 218 -6.71 -1.58 -17.60
C LYS A 218 -5.22 -1.36 -17.87
N THR A 219 -4.84 -0.91 -19.07
CA THR A 219 -3.43 -0.56 -19.38
C THR A 219 -2.93 0.59 -18.52
N SER A 220 -3.76 1.63 -18.35
CA SER A 220 -3.43 2.75 -17.46
C SER A 220 -3.27 2.28 -16.02
N LEU A 221 -4.15 1.40 -15.55
CA LEU A 221 -4.10 0.87 -14.20
C LEU A 221 -2.84 0.00 -13.96
N VAL A 222 -2.46 -0.84 -14.93
CA VAL A 222 -1.19 -1.60 -14.89
C VAL A 222 0.00 -0.65 -14.74
N SER A 223 0.03 0.42 -15.53
CA SER A 223 1.09 1.43 -15.48
C SER A 223 1.15 2.11 -14.10
N ILE A 224 -0.01 2.44 -13.53
CA ILE A 224 -0.11 3.01 -12.18
C ILE A 224 0.45 2.05 -11.12
N PHE A 225 0.19 0.75 -11.22
CA PHE A 225 0.78 -0.22 -10.28
C PHE A 225 2.28 -0.33 -10.42
N LEU A 226 2.83 -0.28 -11.63
CA LEU A 226 4.27 -0.29 -11.85
C LEU A 226 4.94 0.96 -11.26
N VAL A 227 4.31 2.13 -11.39
CA VAL A 227 4.79 3.36 -10.76
C VAL A 227 4.70 3.25 -9.23
N LEU A 228 3.61 2.71 -8.70
CA LEU A 228 3.46 2.45 -7.26
C LEU A 228 4.56 1.51 -6.74
N ALA A 229 4.82 0.41 -7.46
CA ALA A 229 5.86 -0.56 -7.17
C ALA A 229 7.24 0.09 -7.15
N THR A 230 7.56 0.84 -8.19
CA THR A 230 8.85 1.54 -8.34
C THR A 230 9.04 2.57 -7.24
N SER A 231 7.98 3.31 -6.92
CA SER A 231 7.95 4.26 -5.83
C SER A 231 8.23 3.60 -4.47
N TRP A 232 7.71 2.38 -4.24
CA TRP A 232 8.07 1.59 -3.07
C TRP A 232 9.53 1.13 -3.08
N VAL A 233 10.07 0.70 -4.22
CA VAL A 233 11.49 0.36 -4.35
C VAL A 233 12.37 1.55 -4.01
N ILE A 234 12.07 2.73 -4.53
CA ILE A 234 12.80 3.97 -4.24
C ILE A 234 12.74 4.28 -2.74
N GLN A 235 11.57 4.17 -2.13
CA GLN A 235 11.38 4.40 -0.70
C GLN A 235 12.16 3.40 0.17
N LEU A 236 12.20 2.12 -0.22
CA LEU A 236 12.99 1.10 0.47
C LEU A 236 14.50 1.31 0.29
N ALA A 237 14.91 1.76 -0.90
CA ALA A 237 16.30 2.07 -1.19
C ALA A 237 16.81 3.30 -0.43
N SER A 238 15.94 4.29 -0.18
CA SER A 238 16.28 5.50 0.59
C SER A 238 16.13 5.34 2.11
N MET A 239 15.60 4.20 2.59
CA MET A 239 15.58 3.90 4.02
C MET A 239 17.01 3.67 4.53
N PRO A 240 17.46 4.41 5.56
CA PRO A 240 18.80 4.22 6.11
C PRO A 240 19.02 2.81 6.63
N LYS A 241 20.17 2.22 6.29
CA LYS A 241 20.58 0.94 6.88
C LYS A 241 21.09 1.16 8.31
N PRO A 242 20.73 0.31 9.29
CA PRO A 242 21.26 0.37 10.66
C PRO A 242 22.78 0.46 10.76
N ASN A 243 23.50 -0.18 9.82
CA ASN A 243 24.96 -0.18 9.75
C ASN A 243 25.56 1.18 9.35
N GLU A 244 24.83 2.01 8.63
CA GLU A 244 25.33 3.30 8.12
C GLU A 244 25.01 4.45 9.08
N MET A 245 24.06 4.25 10.00
CA MET A 245 23.66 5.26 10.97
C MET A 245 24.61 5.31 12.16
N LYS A 246 24.97 6.53 12.57
CA LYS A 246 25.71 6.81 13.82
C LYS A 246 25.06 7.97 14.56
N ILE A 247 24.94 7.83 15.87
CA ILE A 247 24.46 8.91 16.75
C ILE A 247 25.41 9.06 17.92
N SER A 248 25.83 10.28 18.21
CA SER A 248 26.68 10.61 19.35
C SER A 248 26.00 11.69 20.18
N PHE A 249 25.78 11.45 21.46
CA PHE A 249 25.28 12.44 22.41
C PHE A 249 26.50 13.11 23.03
N LEU A 250 26.68 14.39 22.72
CA LEU A 250 27.88 15.15 23.08
C LEU A 250 27.70 15.88 24.41
N ASP A 251 26.51 16.46 24.61
CA ASP A 251 26.17 17.25 25.79
C ASP A 251 24.64 17.32 25.94
N TRP A 252 24.13 17.88 27.04
CA TRP A 252 22.73 18.22 27.19
C TRP A 252 22.26 19.06 26.00
N SER A 253 21.20 18.59 25.34
CA SER A 253 20.61 19.14 24.11
C SER A 253 21.44 19.00 22.82
N LEU A 254 22.71 18.57 22.88
CA LEU A 254 23.57 18.48 21.69
C LEU A 254 23.83 17.04 21.25
N ILE A 255 23.47 16.72 20.01
CA ILE A 255 23.82 15.44 19.37
C ILE A 255 24.60 15.66 18.08
N LYS A 256 25.36 14.65 17.68
CA LYS A 256 25.96 14.51 16.36
C LYS A 256 25.31 13.32 15.66
N LEU A 257 24.72 13.56 14.50
CA LEU A 257 24.00 12.55 13.73
C LEU A 257 24.66 12.33 12.37
N SER A 258 24.78 11.07 11.96
CA SER A 258 25.26 10.71 10.63
C SER A 258 24.34 9.64 10.04
N ILE A 259 23.68 9.99 8.93
CA ILE A 259 22.80 9.17 8.11
C ILE A 259 23.14 9.46 6.63
N PRO A 260 24.18 8.81 6.07
CA PRO A 260 24.68 9.12 4.73
C PRO A 260 23.63 8.99 3.62
N SER A 261 22.73 8.00 3.72
CA SER A 261 21.65 7.78 2.75
C SER A 261 20.61 8.92 2.68
N LYS A 262 20.64 9.85 3.63
CA LYS A 262 19.78 11.03 3.71
C LYS A 262 20.59 12.33 3.58
N GLY A 263 21.86 12.25 3.20
CA GLY A 263 22.76 13.40 3.08
C GLY A 263 23.20 14.01 4.41
N ILE A 264 22.87 13.40 5.55
CA ILE A 264 23.27 13.89 6.88
C ILE A 264 24.62 13.29 7.20
N ILE A 265 25.70 14.07 7.15
CA ILE A 265 27.06 13.57 7.40
C ILE A 265 27.67 14.32 8.57
N ASN A 266 27.72 13.66 9.74
CA ASN A 266 28.37 14.21 10.93
C ASN A 266 27.82 15.57 11.41
N GLU A 267 26.55 15.83 11.12
CA GLU A 267 25.88 17.08 11.46
C GLU A 267 25.64 17.19 12.96
N LYS A 268 25.84 18.40 13.50
CA LYS A 268 25.53 18.72 14.89
C LYS A 268 24.11 19.27 14.98
N ILE A 269 23.31 18.71 15.87
CA ILE A 269 21.92 19.09 16.11
C ILE A 269 21.82 19.54 17.55
N ASP A 270 21.51 20.83 17.73
CA ASP A 270 21.24 21.42 19.03
C ASP A 270 19.73 21.54 19.22
N PHE A 271 19.20 20.82 20.22
CA PHE A 271 17.79 20.87 20.59
C PHE A 271 17.43 22.12 21.40
N GLY A 272 18.41 22.86 21.95
CA GLY A 272 18.21 24.04 22.77
C GLY A 272 17.18 23.80 23.89
N SER A 273 16.13 24.62 23.93
CA SER A 273 15.04 24.53 24.91
C SER A 273 14.13 23.31 24.76
N LYS A 274 14.29 22.50 23.70
CA LYS A 274 13.45 21.32 23.40
C LYS A 274 13.93 20.06 24.15
N THR A 275 14.09 20.20 25.47
CA THR A 275 14.71 19.20 26.35
C THR A 275 13.93 17.89 26.41
N THR A 276 12.60 17.91 26.28
CA THR A 276 11.76 16.69 26.30
C THR A 276 12.05 15.77 25.10
N GLN A 277 12.22 16.33 23.90
CA GLN A 277 12.51 15.55 22.70
C GLN A 277 13.91 14.96 22.76
N TYR A 278 14.88 15.74 23.22
CA TYR A 278 16.23 15.26 23.50
C TYR A 278 16.22 14.12 24.52
N LYS A 279 15.59 14.30 25.69
CA LYS A 279 15.50 13.29 26.75
C LYS A 279 14.87 11.99 26.24
N ASN A 280 13.79 12.08 25.47
CA ASN A 280 13.16 10.90 24.88
C ASN A 280 14.11 10.17 23.91
N LEU A 281 14.83 10.91 23.05
CA LEU A 281 15.81 10.33 22.13
C LEU A 281 17.01 9.70 22.87
N LEU A 282 17.49 10.35 23.94
CA LEU A 282 18.54 9.83 24.80
C LEU A 282 18.09 8.54 25.52
N ASN A 283 16.85 8.48 26.03
CA ASN A 283 16.31 7.26 26.65
C ASN A 283 16.25 6.10 25.63
N PHE A 284 15.82 6.36 24.39
CA PHE A 284 15.87 5.36 23.31
C PHE A 284 17.30 4.86 23.03
N ALA A 285 18.28 5.76 23.04
CA ALA A 285 19.68 5.44 22.79
C ALA A 285 20.31 4.66 23.95
N TYR A 286 20.03 5.07 25.20
CA TYR A 286 20.47 4.39 26.42
C TYR A 286 19.97 2.95 26.44
N ARG A 287 18.66 2.74 26.25
CA ARG A 287 18.09 1.39 26.22
C ARG A 287 18.67 0.54 25.12
N ARG A 288 18.82 1.10 23.91
CA ARG A 288 19.37 0.37 22.77
C ARG A 288 20.83 -0.02 22.99
N LYS A 289 21.62 0.79 23.71
CA LYS A 289 23.05 0.56 23.93
C LYS A 289 23.35 -0.37 25.10
N TYR A 290 22.67 -0.19 26.23
CA TYR A 290 23.05 -0.81 27.50
C TYR A 290 22.09 -1.89 28.00
N MET A 291 20.86 -1.98 27.47
CA MET A 291 19.87 -2.95 27.95
C MET A 291 19.84 -4.21 27.10
N ASP A 292 19.40 -5.31 27.71
CA ASP A 292 19.17 -6.60 27.06
C ASP A 292 18.05 -6.53 26.02
N ALA A 293 18.07 -7.43 25.05
CA ALA A 293 17.25 -7.40 23.83
C ALA A 293 15.74 -7.15 24.09
N GLU A 294 15.19 -7.71 25.16
CA GLU A 294 13.78 -7.56 25.54
C GLU A 294 13.43 -6.15 26.06
N GLN A 295 14.38 -5.46 26.66
CA GLN A 295 14.23 -4.15 27.29
C GLN A 295 14.74 -3.00 26.43
N GLN A 296 15.22 -3.28 25.21
CA GLN A 296 15.68 -2.26 24.25
C GLN A 296 14.55 -1.42 23.65
N SER A 297 13.30 -1.64 24.06
CA SER A 297 12.13 -0.95 23.53
C SER A 297 11.45 -0.07 24.58
N ILE A 298 10.72 0.93 24.10
CA ILE A 298 9.92 1.86 24.92
C ILE A 298 8.45 1.69 24.53
N VAL A 299 7.58 1.56 25.53
CA VAL A 299 6.13 1.49 25.33
C VAL A 299 5.57 2.90 25.13
N VAL A 300 4.85 3.10 24.03
CA VAL A 300 4.30 4.38 23.60
C VAL A 300 2.78 4.31 23.54
N ASN A 301 2.13 4.55 24.68
CA ASN A 301 0.67 4.61 24.85
C ASN A 301 0.33 5.55 26.03
N SER A 302 -0.96 5.83 26.29
CA SER A 302 -1.38 6.80 27.30
C SER A 302 -0.91 6.47 28.73
N GLY A 303 -0.63 5.20 29.03
CA GLY A 303 -0.10 4.71 30.31
C GLY A 303 1.38 4.30 30.27
N GLY A 304 2.07 4.61 29.17
CA GLY A 304 3.45 4.23 28.92
C GLY A 304 4.41 5.39 29.14
N GLU A 305 5.70 5.13 29.01
CA GLU A 305 6.76 6.12 29.21
C GLU A 305 6.63 7.33 28.28
N ILE A 306 6.17 7.09 27.04
CA ILE A 306 5.85 8.15 26.09
C ILE A 306 4.35 8.11 25.80
N LYS A 307 3.64 9.16 26.20
CA LYS A 307 2.18 9.22 26.17
C LYS A 307 1.56 9.04 24.78
N SER A 308 2.27 9.42 23.71
CA SER A 308 1.72 9.32 22.35
C SER A 308 2.79 9.26 21.27
N GLN A 309 2.39 8.72 20.11
CA GLN A 309 3.22 8.69 18.90
C GLN A 309 3.60 10.10 18.41
N THR A 310 2.83 11.13 18.76
CA THR A 310 3.11 12.53 18.43
C THR A 310 4.44 12.98 19.00
N TYR A 311 4.84 12.50 20.18
CA TYR A 311 6.16 12.82 20.75
C TYR A 311 7.30 12.23 19.92
N LEU A 312 7.12 11.04 19.35
CA LEU A 312 8.10 10.46 18.44
C LEU A 312 8.23 11.29 17.17
N THR A 313 7.09 11.69 16.58
CA THR A 313 7.09 12.54 15.38
C THR A 313 7.78 13.88 15.65
N ARG A 314 7.55 14.50 16.82
CA ARG A 314 8.20 15.76 17.22
C ARG A 314 9.73 15.68 17.32
N ILE A 315 10.30 14.53 17.71
CA ILE A 315 11.76 14.34 17.70
C ILE A 315 12.28 14.51 16.27
N ILE A 316 11.61 13.86 15.33
CA ILE A 316 11.99 13.84 13.91
C ILE A 316 11.76 15.20 13.27
N ASP A 317 10.61 15.84 13.54
CA ASP A 317 10.29 17.18 13.03
C ASP A 317 11.31 18.21 13.52
N ASN A 318 11.77 18.10 14.76
CA ASN A 318 12.82 18.96 15.29
C ASN A 318 14.14 18.75 14.56
N ILE A 319 14.58 17.51 14.35
CA ILE A 319 15.82 17.21 13.61
C ILE A 319 15.72 17.78 12.19
N ASN A 320 14.60 17.53 11.49
CA ASN A 320 14.36 18.04 10.14
C ASN A 320 14.38 19.58 10.09
N SER A 321 13.80 20.23 11.10
CA SER A 321 13.74 21.69 11.20
C SER A 321 15.11 22.30 11.49
N ILE A 322 15.91 21.68 12.37
CA ILE A 322 17.24 22.17 12.74
C ILE A 322 18.21 22.04 11.56
N LEU A 323 18.18 20.88 10.89
CA LEU A 323 19.05 20.58 9.75
C LEU A 323 18.55 21.20 8.43
N SER A 324 17.40 21.89 8.44
CA SER A 324 16.78 22.49 7.24
C SER A 324 16.70 21.53 6.05
N LEU A 325 16.38 20.26 6.32
CA LEU A 325 16.42 19.22 5.29
C LEU A 325 15.35 19.48 4.21
N GLU A 326 15.80 19.46 2.95
CA GLU A 326 14.94 19.48 1.78
C GLU A 326 14.00 18.27 1.76
N LYS A 327 12.85 18.41 1.09
CA LYS A 327 11.75 17.43 1.16
C LYS A 327 12.17 15.98 0.92
N GLU A 328 13.06 15.73 -0.04
CA GLU A 328 13.52 14.38 -0.38
C GLU A 328 14.42 13.75 0.72
N ASN A 329 15.16 14.59 1.43
CA ASN A 329 16.09 14.19 2.50
C ASN A 329 15.48 14.25 3.90
N LYS A 330 14.21 14.69 4.03
CA LYS A 330 13.53 14.68 5.32
C LYS A 330 13.54 13.28 5.92
N LEU A 331 13.88 13.23 7.20
CA LEU A 331 13.76 12.03 8.00
C LEU A 331 12.29 11.78 8.27
N GLU A 332 11.86 10.55 8.03
CA GLU A 332 10.60 10.05 8.55
C GLU A 332 10.84 9.31 9.87
N ARG A 333 9.81 9.17 10.71
CA ARG A 333 9.91 8.42 11.98
C ARG A 333 10.52 7.03 11.81
N LYS A 334 10.15 6.31 10.76
CA LYS A 334 10.64 4.95 10.46
C LYS A 334 12.14 4.89 10.13
N ASP A 335 12.74 6.03 9.77
CA ASP A 335 14.15 6.09 9.41
C ASP A 335 15.03 5.98 10.67
N LEU A 336 14.59 6.58 11.77
CA LEU A 336 15.33 6.57 13.05
C LEU A 336 14.72 5.65 14.11
N ILE A 337 13.40 5.49 14.14
CA ILE A 337 12.66 4.75 15.18
C ILE A 337 11.79 3.65 14.55
N THR A 338 12.03 2.40 14.94
CA THR A 338 11.31 1.22 14.46
C THR A 338 10.21 0.81 15.45
N PHE A 339 9.09 0.34 14.93
CA PHE A 339 7.98 -0.21 15.71
C PHE A 339 8.12 -1.74 15.77
N ILE A 340 8.10 -2.32 16.97
CA ILE A 340 8.35 -3.75 17.22
C ILE A 340 7.05 -4.53 17.49
N GLY A 341 5.93 -3.85 17.75
CA GLY A 341 4.65 -4.49 18.14
C GLY A 341 4.20 -4.04 19.53
N GLU A 342 2.93 -4.29 19.90
CA GLU A 342 2.39 -3.97 21.25
C GLU A 342 2.64 -2.53 21.74
N SER A 343 2.58 -1.55 20.83
CA SER A 343 2.95 -0.15 21.13
C SER A 343 4.42 0.07 21.54
N LYS A 344 5.31 -0.91 21.37
CA LYS A 344 6.76 -0.81 21.64
C LYS A 344 7.53 -0.26 20.44
N TYR A 345 8.43 0.68 20.71
CA TYR A 345 9.30 1.33 19.73
C TYR A 345 10.77 1.20 20.14
N ARG A 346 11.69 1.25 19.18
CA ARG A 346 13.13 1.13 19.42
C ARG A 346 13.93 2.00 18.44
N LEU A 347 15.08 2.49 18.89
CA LEU A 347 16.04 3.16 18.00
C LEU A 347 16.62 2.18 16.97
N ARG A 348 16.64 2.59 15.70
CA ARG A 348 17.11 1.75 14.59
C ARG A 348 18.64 1.69 14.50
N VAL A 349 19.35 2.66 15.08
CA VAL A 349 20.81 2.66 15.16
C VAL A 349 21.31 1.44 15.93
N LEU A 350 22.39 0.81 15.45
CA LEU A 350 23.00 -0.34 16.13
C LEU A 350 23.69 0.08 17.44
N PRO A 351 23.69 -0.77 18.48
CA PRO A 351 24.31 -0.44 19.78
C PRO A 351 25.75 0.06 19.66
N LYS A 352 26.57 -0.58 18.82
CA LYS A 352 27.97 -0.20 18.53
C LYS A 352 28.16 1.19 17.89
N HIS A 353 27.11 1.75 17.31
CA HIS A 353 27.13 3.06 16.63
C HIS A 353 26.46 4.16 17.44
N ILE A 354 26.09 3.86 18.70
CA ILE A 354 25.57 4.81 19.66
C ILE A 354 26.72 5.19 20.60
N VAL A 355 27.07 6.46 20.62
CA VAL A 355 28.05 7.04 21.56
C VAL A 355 27.30 7.97 22.49
N ILE A 356 27.51 7.83 23.80
CA ILE A 356 26.95 8.74 24.80
C ILE A 356 28.15 9.17 25.63
N ASP A 357 28.33 10.48 25.80
CA ASP A 357 29.39 11.02 26.64
C ASP A 357 29.26 10.48 28.08
N LYS A 358 30.40 10.23 28.73
CA LYS A 358 30.42 9.59 30.06
C LYS A 358 29.83 10.50 31.15
N ALA A 359 30.16 11.78 31.13
CA ALA A 359 29.64 12.73 32.12
C ALA A 359 28.11 12.87 31.97
N LEU A 360 27.65 12.99 30.72
CA LEU A 360 26.22 13.01 30.41
C LEU A 360 25.50 11.72 30.85
N LEU A 361 26.15 10.56 30.70
CA LEU A 361 25.58 9.28 31.11
C LEU A 361 25.43 9.19 32.64
N GLU A 362 26.43 9.65 33.39
CA GLU A 362 26.39 9.69 34.86
C GLU A 362 25.28 10.62 35.34
N GLU A 363 25.15 11.82 34.77
CA GLU A 363 24.07 12.77 35.07
C GLU A 363 22.69 12.29 34.67
N PHE A 364 22.58 11.46 33.63
CA PHE A 364 21.29 10.91 33.20
C PHE A 364 20.82 9.78 34.13
N LEU A 365 21.75 9.10 34.80
CA LEU A 365 21.46 7.99 35.72
C LEU A 365 21.33 8.43 37.19
N SER A 366 21.88 9.59 37.55
CA SER A 366 21.64 10.26 38.82
C SER A 366 20.22 10.83 38.90
#